data_AF-A2EQZ2-F1
#
_entry.id   AF-A2EQZ2-F1
#
_cell.length_a   1.000
_cell.length_b   1.000
_cell.length_c   1.000
_cell.angle_alpha   90.00
_cell.angle_beta   90.00
_cell.angle_gamma   90.00
#
_symmetry.space_group_name_H-M   'P 1'
#
loop_
_entity.id
_entity.type
_entity.pdbx_description
1 polymer ?
#
loop_
_entity_poly.entity_id
_entity_poly.type
_entity_poly.pdbx_seq_one_letter_code
_entity_poly.pdbx_strand_id
1 'polypeptide(L)'
;MPPQLDFFTIGDDEISDPSLSSPKNLKAHRKNVCSTYGEWSGYMPKRHDFDSEFNRSAESDIHDLFFDNTFDTENTFEEKLNLLRKYSDSVELREKSHQFVENENLINEHLGKKVEKYHPKDDIDKLLFPFMKYVSFEKLKEIKKRLLTDQESIKNAELIEELINEGASSNLTVNCIQIMRQVQNKPELTQLNVHKKISMLLETLESKAELPKAYLSTQEIQFCENTCLDPQKYIELKDQLMLEYIKEGNPFSREDLKKFAPDKFDLIINLANFLEEQGFIKCTSD
;
A
#
# COMPACT_ATOMS: atom_id res chain seq x y z
N MET A 1 -22.02 9.51 54.34
CA MET A 1 -21.45 8.53 53.40
C MET A 1 -22.53 8.21 52.38
N PRO A 2 -22.22 8.16 51.08
CA PRO A 2 -23.15 7.55 50.13
C PRO A 2 -23.38 6.09 50.56
N PRO A 3 -24.59 5.54 50.35
CA PRO A 3 -24.87 4.15 50.68
C PRO A 3 -23.92 3.25 49.87
N GLN A 4 -23.39 2.21 50.51
CA GLN A 4 -22.65 1.17 49.81
C GLN A 4 -23.58 0.56 48.75
N LEU A 5 -23.14 0.54 47.51
CA LEU A 5 -23.82 -0.19 46.45
C LEU A 5 -23.79 -1.68 46.84
N ASP A 6 -24.96 -2.27 46.99
CA ASP A 6 -25.11 -3.71 47.18
C ASP A 6 -24.53 -4.40 45.94
N PHE A 7 -23.30 -4.91 46.05
CA PHE A 7 -22.74 -5.81 45.05
C PHE A 7 -23.54 -7.11 45.11
N PHE A 8 -24.53 -7.24 44.24
CA PHE A 8 -25.16 -8.51 43.92
C PHE A 8 -24.13 -9.42 43.23
N THR A 9 -23.23 -10.03 44.01
CA THR A 9 -22.53 -11.24 43.57
C THR A 9 -23.48 -12.42 43.78
N ILE A 10 -24.48 -12.53 42.90
CA ILE A 10 -25.25 -13.76 42.80
C ILE A 10 -24.27 -14.80 42.26
N GLY A 11 -23.96 -15.80 43.09
CA GLY A 11 -23.14 -16.95 42.74
C GLY A 11 -23.91 -17.91 41.85
N ASP A 12 -24.33 -17.44 40.68
CA ASP A 12 -24.77 -18.29 39.59
C ASP A 12 -23.56 -18.53 38.69
N ASP A 13 -23.43 -19.76 38.20
CA ASP A 13 -22.58 -20.11 37.06
C ASP A 13 -23.04 -19.40 35.75
N GLU A 14 -23.71 -18.25 35.84
CA GLU A 14 -23.83 -17.20 34.82
C GLU A 14 -22.47 -16.50 34.65
N ILE A 15 -21.50 -17.33 34.27
CA ILE A 15 -20.21 -16.98 33.70
C ILE A 15 -20.41 -15.76 32.82
N SER A 16 -19.75 -14.65 33.20
CA SER A 16 -19.51 -13.47 32.36
C SER A 16 -19.67 -13.84 30.90
N ASP A 17 -20.76 -13.39 30.26
CA ASP A 17 -21.04 -13.82 28.89
C ASP A 17 -19.80 -13.54 28.03
N PRO A 18 -19.31 -14.56 27.30
CA PRO A 18 -18.08 -14.41 26.55
C PRO A 18 -18.25 -13.28 25.52
N SER A 19 -17.15 -12.76 24.97
CA SER A 19 -17.20 -11.69 23.96
C SER A 19 -18.13 -12.02 22.79
N LEU A 20 -18.59 -11.00 22.07
CA LEU A 20 -19.45 -11.18 20.88
C LEU A 20 -18.81 -12.09 19.82
N SER A 21 -17.48 -12.11 19.70
CA SER A 21 -16.73 -13.02 18.83
C SER A 21 -16.68 -14.47 19.31
N SER A 22 -17.11 -14.76 20.53
CA SER A 22 -17.00 -16.10 21.08
C SER A 22 -17.81 -17.12 20.26
N PRO A 23 -17.32 -18.37 20.13
CA PRO A 23 -18.06 -19.41 19.40
C PRO A 23 -19.47 -19.65 19.94
N LYS A 24 -19.71 -19.42 21.24
CA LYS A 24 -21.02 -19.54 21.89
C LYS A 24 -21.99 -18.48 21.35
N ASN A 25 -21.58 -17.22 21.33
CA ASN A 25 -22.42 -16.11 20.87
C ASN A 25 -22.64 -16.14 19.36
N LEU A 26 -21.59 -16.43 18.57
CA LEU A 26 -21.74 -16.57 17.11
C LEU A 26 -22.75 -17.68 16.76
N LYS A 27 -22.68 -18.84 17.42
CA LYS A 27 -23.66 -19.92 17.23
C LYS A 27 -25.08 -19.52 17.62
N ALA A 28 -25.25 -18.81 18.74
CA ALA A 28 -26.56 -18.32 19.18
C ALA A 28 -27.20 -17.39 18.14
N HIS A 29 -26.40 -16.56 17.46
CA HIS A 29 -26.83 -15.69 16.37
C HIS A 29 -26.80 -16.34 14.98
N ARG A 30 -26.57 -17.66 14.89
CA ARG A 30 -26.46 -18.43 13.63
C ARG A 30 -25.40 -17.88 12.67
N LYS A 31 -24.29 -17.40 13.22
CA LYS A 31 -23.11 -16.90 12.50
C LYS A 31 -21.95 -17.87 12.65
N ASN A 32 -21.17 -18.02 11.59
CA ASN A 32 -19.93 -18.79 11.59
C ASN A 32 -18.67 -17.91 11.62
N VAL A 33 -18.83 -16.60 11.42
CA VAL A 33 -17.75 -15.60 11.37
C VAL A 33 -18.22 -14.28 11.97
N CYS A 34 -17.27 -13.49 12.45
CA CYS A 34 -17.51 -12.12 12.91
C CYS A 34 -17.96 -11.24 11.73
N SER A 35 -19.00 -10.46 11.96
CA SER A 35 -19.78 -9.69 11.00
C SER A 35 -20.09 -8.28 11.46
N THR A 36 -19.93 -8.02 12.76
CA THR A 36 -20.10 -6.72 13.36
C THR A 36 -18.79 -6.27 14.01
N TYR A 37 -18.68 -4.97 14.22
CA TYR A 37 -17.57 -4.37 14.92
C TYR A 37 -17.36 -4.96 16.33
N GLY A 38 -18.45 -5.08 17.09
CA GLY A 38 -18.39 -5.61 18.45
C GLY A 38 -17.87 -7.05 18.48
N GLU A 39 -18.23 -7.84 17.47
CA GLU A 39 -17.67 -9.19 17.30
C GLU A 39 -16.16 -9.10 17.03
N TRP A 40 -15.70 -8.35 16.02
CA TRP A 40 -14.27 -8.26 15.67
C TRP A 40 -13.36 -7.69 16.78
N SER A 41 -13.88 -6.78 17.59
CA SER A 41 -13.13 -6.14 18.68
C SER A 41 -13.14 -6.94 19.98
N GLY A 42 -13.92 -8.03 20.06
CA GLY A 42 -14.08 -8.80 21.29
C GLY A 42 -14.90 -8.08 22.36
N TYR A 43 -15.83 -7.22 21.95
CA TYR A 43 -16.67 -6.46 22.86
C TYR A 43 -17.59 -7.38 23.68
N MET A 44 -17.79 -7.03 24.95
CA MET A 44 -18.61 -7.71 25.95
C MET A 44 -19.75 -6.79 26.39
N PRO A 45 -20.95 -6.89 25.79
CA PRO A 45 -22.02 -5.93 25.97
C PRO A 45 -22.49 -5.73 27.41
N LYS A 46 -22.55 -6.81 28.20
CA LYS A 46 -22.98 -6.74 29.61
C LYS A 46 -21.97 -6.05 30.52
N ARG A 47 -20.68 -6.05 30.15
CA ARG A 47 -19.60 -5.42 30.91
C ARG A 47 -19.29 -4.00 30.46
N HIS A 48 -19.82 -3.59 29.30
CA HIS A 48 -19.41 -2.35 28.64
C HIS A 48 -17.88 -2.28 28.39
N ASP A 49 -17.28 -3.44 28.09
CA ASP A 49 -15.83 -3.62 28.03
C ASP A 49 -15.42 -4.64 26.95
N PHE A 50 -14.13 -4.85 26.73
CA PHE A 50 -13.62 -5.85 25.77
C PHE A 50 -13.06 -7.09 26.48
N ASP A 51 -12.99 -8.22 25.77
CA ASP A 51 -12.44 -9.50 26.26
C ASP A 51 -10.99 -9.34 26.78
N SER A 52 -10.22 -8.50 26.08
CA SER A 52 -8.88 -8.10 26.45
C SER A 52 -8.84 -6.61 26.78
N GLU A 53 -8.61 -6.29 28.05
CA GLU A 53 -8.38 -4.90 28.48
C GLU A 53 -7.14 -4.31 27.79
N PHE A 54 -7.20 -3.01 27.46
CA PHE A 54 -6.03 -2.32 26.94
C PHE A 54 -4.96 -2.20 28.02
N ASN A 55 -3.75 -2.67 27.70
CA ASN A 55 -2.58 -2.55 28.55
C ASN A 55 -2.79 -3.08 29.98
N ARG A 56 -3.30 -4.32 30.10
CA ARG A 56 -3.48 -5.02 31.39
C ARG A 56 -2.21 -5.05 32.25
N SER A 57 -1.04 -5.00 31.62
CA SER A 57 0.27 -4.91 32.30
C SER A 57 0.47 -3.61 33.08
N ALA A 58 -0.21 -2.51 32.74
CA ALA A 58 -0.03 -1.22 33.42
C ALA A 58 -0.34 -1.27 34.92
N GLU A 59 -1.27 -2.14 35.33
CA GLU A 59 -1.61 -2.35 36.75
C GLU A 59 -0.52 -3.11 37.48
N SER A 60 0.14 -4.05 36.80
CA SER A 60 1.30 -4.75 37.33
C SER A 60 2.48 -3.79 37.54
N ASP A 61 2.64 -2.79 36.67
CA ASP A 61 3.73 -1.81 36.74
C ASP A 61 3.63 -0.89 37.96
N ILE A 62 2.41 -0.73 38.53
CA ILE A 62 2.17 0.09 39.72
C ILE A 62 1.83 -0.74 40.97
N HIS A 63 1.66 -2.06 40.85
CA HIS A 63 1.18 -2.93 41.93
C HIS A 63 2.03 -2.84 43.20
N ASP A 64 3.36 -2.84 43.04
CA ASP A 64 4.33 -2.77 44.14
C ASP A 64 4.91 -1.36 44.34
N LEU A 65 4.25 -0.33 43.78
CA LEU A 65 4.74 1.04 43.86
C LEU A 65 4.40 1.65 45.22
N PHE A 66 5.42 1.87 46.05
CA PHE A 66 5.32 2.62 47.31
C PHE A 66 6.35 3.74 47.34
N PHE A 67 5.98 4.88 47.92
CA PHE A 67 6.92 5.98 48.18
C PHE A 67 7.45 5.86 49.60
N ASP A 68 8.77 5.84 49.75
CA ASP A 68 9.44 5.77 51.04
C ASP A 68 10.40 6.95 51.19
N ASN A 69 10.04 7.88 52.08
CA ASN A 69 10.81 9.09 52.35
C ASN A 69 12.21 8.81 52.94
N THR A 70 12.52 7.58 53.34
CA THR A 70 13.82 7.20 53.92
C THR A 70 14.76 6.53 52.92
N PHE A 71 14.24 5.82 51.92
CA PHE A 71 15.05 5.09 50.92
C PHE A 71 14.94 5.68 49.51
N ASP A 72 13.90 6.47 49.23
CA ASP A 72 13.77 7.11 47.92
C ASP A 72 14.72 8.28 47.76
N THR A 73 15.45 8.23 46.65
CA THR A 73 16.24 9.35 46.13
C THR A 73 15.36 10.18 45.20
N GLU A 74 15.78 11.40 44.88
CA GLU A 74 15.09 12.26 43.91
C GLU A 74 14.87 11.55 42.56
N ASN A 75 15.85 10.74 42.12
CA ASN A 75 15.75 9.97 40.88
C ASN A 75 14.72 8.83 40.98
N THR A 76 14.73 8.04 42.06
CA THR A 76 13.77 6.94 42.23
C THR A 76 12.36 7.47 42.43
N PHE A 77 12.21 8.63 43.06
CA PHE A 77 10.94 9.34 43.19
C PHE A 77 10.38 9.78 41.84
N GLU A 78 11.21 10.39 40.97
CA GLU A 78 10.81 10.78 39.61
C GLU A 78 10.49 9.57 38.72
N GLU A 79 11.23 8.47 38.83
CA GLU A 79 10.92 7.22 38.14
C GLU A 79 9.54 6.68 38.54
N LYS A 80 9.24 6.65 39.84
CA LYS A 80 7.92 6.24 40.35
C LYS A 80 6.79 7.17 39.90
N LEU A 81 7.04 8.48 39.87
CA LEU A 81 6.11 9.47 39.32
C LEU A 81 5.83 9.23 37.83
N ASN A 82 6.85 8.90 37.05
CA ASN A 82 6.68 8.59 35.63
C ASN A 82 5.90 7.30 35.39
N LEU A 83 6.04 6.28 36.26
CA LEU A 83 5.20 5.08 36.22
C LEU A 83 3.73 5.43 36.47
N LEU A 84 3.43 6.28 37.46
CA LEU A 84 2.08 6.76 37.72
C LEU A 84 1.48 7.55 36.56
N ARG A 85 2.27 8.41 35.89
CA ARG A 85 1.83 9.14 34.71
C ARG A 85 1.45 8.18 33.57
N LYS A 86 2.31 7.20 33.27
CA LYS A 86 2.04 6.17 32.25
C LYS A 86 0.78 5.36 32.56
N TYR A 87 0.56 5.05 33.84
CA TYR A 87 -0.67 4.40 34.29
C TYR A 87 -1.89 5.29 34.05
N SER A 88 -1.82 6.58 34.41
CA SER A 88 -2.89 7.56 34.16
C SER A 88 -3.25 7.64 32.68
N ASP A 89 -2.25 7.74 31.79
CA ASP A 89 -2.46 7.75 30.35
C ASP A 89 -3.17 6.48 29.86
N SER A 90 -2.81 5.33 30.43
CA SER A 90 -3.42 4.03 30.10
C SER A 90 -4.88 3.95 30.56
N VAL A 91 -5.21 4.54 31.71
CA VAL A 91 -6.60 4.64 32.21
C VAL A 91 -7.42 5.59 31.33
N GLU A 92 -6.89 6.76 30.97
CA GLU A 92 -7.58 7.68 30.07
C GLU A 92 -7.87 7.06 28.70
N LEU A 93 -6.91 6.29 28.16
CA LEU A 93 -7.13 5.63 26.87
C LEU A 93 -8.20 4.54 26.98
N ARG A 94 -8.24 3.80 28.10
CA ARG A 94 -9.31 2.83 28.38
C ARG A 94 -10.68 3.51 28.42
N GLU A 95 -10.79 4.63 29.13
CA GLU A 95 -12.03 5.39 29.19
C GLU A 95 -12.47 5.91 27.82
N LYS A 96 -11.53 6.48 27.04
CA LYS A 96 -11.81 6.94 25.66
C LYS A 96 -12.24 5.77 24.75
N SER A 97 -11.64 4.59 24.92
CA SER A 97 -12.00 3.38 24.18
C SER A 97 -13.41 2.93 24.52
N HIS A 98 -13.78 2.91 25.80
CA HIS A 98 -15.15 2.58 26.26
C HIS A 98 -16.19 3.57 25.73
N GLN A 99 -15.93 4.87 25.87
CA GLN A 99 -16.80 5.94 25.36
C GLN A 99 -16.97 5.85 23.84
N PHE A 100 -15.94 5.47 23.09
CA PHE A 100 -16.02 5.33 21.62
C PHE A 100 -17.03 4.26 21.19
N VAL A 101 -17.07 3.10 21.87
CA VAL A 101 -18.01 2.02 21.52
C VAL A 101 -19.47 2.45 21.76
N GLU A 102 -19.69 3.21 22.83
CA GLU A 102 -21.01 3.75 23.18
C GLU A 102 -21.45 4.88 22.22
N ASN A 103 -20.53 5.79 21.88
CA ASN A 103 -20.81 6.97 21.06
C ASN A 103 -21.06 6.65 19.59
N GLU A 104 -20.33 5.70 19.01
CA GLU A 104 -20.44 5.35 17.59
C GLU A 104 -21.61 4.39 17.27
N ASN A 105 -22.51 4.12 18.23
CA ASN A 105 -23.65 3.17 18.08
C ASN A 105 -23.24 1.79 17.51
N LEU A 106 -21.99 1.36 17.72
CA LEU A 106 -21.48 0.08 17.21
C LEU A 106 -22.08 -1.13 17.96
N ILE A 107 -22.66 -0.83 19.11
CA ILE A 107 -23.51 -1.69 19.91
C ILE A 107 -24.91 -1.14 19.63
N ASN A 108 -25.74 -1.86 18.89
CA ASN A 108 -27.10 -2.13 19.33
C ASN A 108 -27.96 -2.78 18.23
N GLU A 109 -27.99 -4.11 18.21
CA GLU A 109 -29.22 -4.82 17.81
C GLU A 109 -30.34 -4.61 18.86
N HIS A 110 -30.00 -4.32 20.13
CA HIS A 110 -30.96 -4.20 21.23
C HIS A 110 -31.71 -2.86 21.34
N LEU A 111 -31.22 -1.78 20.72
CA LEU A 111 -31.91 -0.48 20.63
C LEU A 111 -32.66 -0.26 19.30
N GLY A 112 -32.84 -1.31 18.48
CA GLY A 112 -33.63 -1.24 17.25
C GLY A 112 -33.03 -0.37 16.13
N LYS A 113 -31.77 0.06 16.23
CA LYS A 113 -31.04 0.73 15.15
C LYS A 113 -30.28 -0.31 14.31
N LYS A 114 -30.20 -0.10 12.99
CA LYS A 114 -29.43 -1.00 12.11
C LYS A 114 -27.95 -0.88 12.45
N VAL A 115 -27.39 -1.92 13.06
CA VAL A 115 -25.93 -2.09 13.13
C VAL A 115 -25.43 -2.28 11.70
N GLU A 116 -24.51 -1.43 11.26
CA GLU A 116 -23.84 -1.66 9.98
C GLU A 116 -23.06 -2.97 10.06
N LYS A 117 -23.43 -3.95 9.23
CA LYS A 117 -22.65 -5.16 9.06
C LYS A 117 -21.33 -4.77 8.42
N TYR A 118 -20.25 -4.92 9.16
CA TYR A 118 -18.91 -4.59 8.67
C TYR A 118 -18.14 -5.90 8.50
N HIS A 119 -18.15 -6.38 7.25
CA HIS A 119 -17.39 -7.55 6.85
C HIS A 119 -16.06 -7.07 6.25
N PRO A 120 -14.90 -7.54 6.75
CA PRO A 120 -13.62 -7.25 6.11
C PRO A 120 -13.70 -7.73 4.67
N LYS A 121 -13.53 -6.83 3.71
CA LYS A 121 -13.60 -7.18 2.28
C LYS A 121 -12.25 -7.59 1.74
N ASP A 122 -11.19 -7.08 2.34
CA ASP A 122 -9.80 -7.27 1.95
C ASP A 122 -8.92 -7.57 3.17
N ASP A 123 -7.67 -7.94 2.94
CA ASP A 123 -6.73 -8.27 4.02
C ASP A 123 -6.31 -7.04 4.83
N ILE A 124 -6.41 -5.83 4.24
CA ILE A 124 -6.17 -4.58 4.95
C ILE A 124 -7.24 -4.35 6.02
N ASP A 125 -8.51 -4.61 5.70
CA ASP A 125 -9.59 -4.55 6.69
C ASP A 125 -9.34 -5.51 7.86
N LYS A 126 -8.92 -6.75 7.58
CA LYS A 126 -8.58 -7.73 8.63
C LYS A 126 -7.42 -7.26 9.51
N LEU A 127 -6.45 -6.55 8.93
CA LEU A 127 -5.32 -5.98 9.65
C LEU A 127 -5.74 -4.77 10.51
N LEU A 128 -6.63 -3.91 9.99
CA LEU A 128 -7.01 -2.66 10.64
C LEU A 128 -8.11 -2.82 11.70
N PHE A 129 -9.01 -3.80 11.57
CA PHE A 129 -10.14 -3.95 12.49
C PHE A 129 -9.74 -4.22 13.96
N PRO A 130 -8.67 -4.97 14.26
CA PRO A 130 -8.19 -5.08 15.63
C PRO A 130 -7.78 -3.75 16.27
N PHE A 131 -7.43 -2.73 15.47
CA PHE A 131 -7.00 -1.42 15.95
C PHE A 131 -8.15 -0.43 16.17
N MET A 132 -9.38 -0.76 15.77
CA MET A 132 -10.49 0.19 15.89
C MET A 132 -10.86 0.50 17.35
N LYS A 133 -10.51 -0.37 18.30
CA LYS A 133 -10.62 -0.08 19.74
C LYS A 133 -9.73 1.07 20.23
N TYR A 134 -8.72 1.45 19.43
CA TYR A 134 -7.73 2.47 19.78
C TYR A 134 -7.76 3.68 18.86
N VAL A 135 -8.36 3.53 17.68
CA VAL A 135 -8.27 4.51 16.59
C VAL A 135 -9.66 4.73 16.02
N SER A 136 -10.04 6.00 15.83
CA SER A 136 -11.34 6.35 15.26
C SER A 136 -11.54 5.79 13.85
N PHE A 137 -12.80 5.54 13.50
CA PHE A 137 -13.16 4.97 12.21
C PHE A 137 -12.67 5.83 11.02
N GLU A 138 -12.77 7.16 11.16
CA GLU A 138 -12.27 8.09 10.13
C GLU A 138 -10.76 7.99 9.95
N LYS A 139 -10.00 7.83 11.05
CA LYS A 139 -8.55 7.67 10.95
C LYS A 139 -8.18 6.33 10.33
N LEU A 140 -8.92 5.27 10.62
CA LEU A 140 -8.70 3.96 9.99
C LEU A 140 -9.06 3.96 8.50
N LYS A 141 -10.10 4.67 8.06
CA LYS A 141 -10.38 4.89 6.64
C LYS A 141 -9.22 5.60 5.94
N GLU A 142 -8.66 6.64 6.57
CA GLU A 142 -7.50 7.37 6.04
C GLU A 142 -6.30 6.42 5.91
N ILE A 143 -6.01 5.62 6.94
CA ILE A 143 -4.92 4.64 6.92
C ILE A 143 -5.16 3.60 5.82
N LYS A 144 -6.38 3.06 5.69
CA LYS A 144 -6.73 2.11 4.62
C LYS A 144 -6.44 2.71 3.24
N LYS A 145 -6.88 3.95 2.98
CA LYS A 145 -6.66 4.63 1.71
C LYS A 145 -5.16 4.76 1.39
N ARG A 146 -4.34 5.10 2.39
CA ARG A 146 -2.89 5.20 2.24
C ARG A 146 -2.25 3.85 1.94
N LEU A 147 -2.60 2.81 2.70
CA LEU A 147 -2.08 1.45 2.49
C LEU A 147 -2.41 0.92 1.09
N LEU A 148 -3.61 1.19 0.57
CA LEU A 148 -3.97 0.83 -0.81
C LEU A 148 -3.11 1.58 -1.84
N THR A 149 -2.90 2.88 -1.63
CA THR A 149 -2.06 3.71 -2.52
C THR A 149 -0.60 3.22 -2.50
N ASP A 150 -0.10 2.84 -1.33
CA ASP A 150 1.26 2.32 -1.17
C ASP A 150 1.40 0.94 -1.84
N GLN A 151 0.40 0.05 -1.70
CA GLN A 151 0.39 -1.23 -2.42
C GLN A 151 0.38 -1.06 -3.94
N GLU A 152 -0.39 -0.11 -4.47
CA GLU A 152 -0.37 0.22 -5.89
C GLU A 152 1.00 0.78 -6.32
N SER A 153 1.60 1.64 -5.50
CA SER A 153 2.92 2.22 -5.77
C SER A 153 4.02 1.16 -5.79
N ILE A 154 3.97 0.18 -4.88
CA ILE A 154 4.91 -0.96 -4.84
C ILE A 154 4.79 -1.79 -6.13
N LYS A 155 3.56 -2.16 -6.52
CA LYS A 155 3.34 -2.91 -7.77
C LYS A 155 3.84 -2.15 -8.99
N ASN A 156 3.65 -0.83 -9.02
CA ASN A 156 4.16 0.02 -10.09
C ASN A 156 5.70 0.04 -10.11
N ALA A 157 6.35 0.07 -8.95
CA ALA A 157 7.80 0.02 -8.86
C ALA A 157 8.36 -1.33 -9.32
N GLU A 158 7.75 -2.44 -8.90
CA GLU A 158 8.10 -3.80 -9.34
C GLU A 158 7.98 -3.94 -10.88
N LEU A 159 6.90 -3.41 -11.46
CA LEU A 159 6.73 -3.39 -12.91
C LEU A 159 7.80 -2.53 -13.60
N ILE A 160 8.17 -1.37 -13.04
CA ILE A 160 9.23 -0.54 -13.61
C ILE A 160 10.57 -1.27 -13.56
N GLU A 161 10.87 -1.97 -12.47
CA GLU A 161 12.10 -2.77 -12.34
C GLU A 161 12.14 -3.91 -13.37
N GLU A 162 11.02 -4.61 -13.58
CA GLU A 162 10.87 -5.60 -14.64
C GLU A 162 11.17 -4.99 -16.02
N LEU A 163 10.59 -3.83 -16.32
CA LEU A 163 10.78 -3.14 -17.60
C LEU A 163 12.22 -2.62 -17.77
N ILE A 164 12.88 -2.17 -16.71
CA ILE A 164 14.30 -1.81 -16.72
C ILE A 164 15.16 -3.04 -17.01
N ASN A 165 14.83 -4.20 -16.44
CA ASN A 165 15.53 -5.45 -16.74
C ASN A 165 15.32 -5.92 -18.20
N GLU A 166 14.19 -5.56 -18.81
CA GLU A 166 13.97 -5.70 -20.26
C GLU A 166 14.71 -4.65 -21.10
N GLY A 167 15.39 -3.70 -20.45
CA GLY A 167 16.20 -2.66 -21.06
C GLY A 167 15.45 -1.36 -21.32
N ALA A 168 14.41 -1.03 -20.55
CA ALA A 168 13.86 0.33 -20.54
C ALA A 168 14.89 1.32 -19.95
N SER A 169 15.19 2.38 -20.70
CA SER A 169 16.20 3.38 -20.34
C SER A 169 15.64 4.78 -20.11
N SER A 170 14.34 4.96 -20.36
CA SER A 170 13.61 6.23 -20.32
C SER A 170 12.14 5.99 -20.02
N ASN A 171 11.41 7.03 -19.61
CA ASN A 171 9.95 6.95 -19.50
C ASN A 171 9.29 6.59 -20.84
N LEU A 172 9.85 7.02 -21.97
CA LEU A 172 9.30 6.69 -23.28
C LEU A 172 9.46 5.20 -23.58
N THR A 173 10.66 4.65 -23.40
CA THR A 173 10.91 3.21 -23.61
C THR A 173 10.05 2.33 -22.71
N VAL A 174 9.85 2.68 -21.43
CA VAL A 174 8.89 2.01 -20.54
C VAL A 174 7.50 1.92 -21.18
N ASN A 175 6.98 3.05 -21.66
CA ASN A 175 5.67 3.10 -22.29
C ASN A 175 5.62 2.34 -23.62
N CYS A 176 6.67 2.45 -24.44
CA CYS A 176 6.82 1.71 -25.69
C CYS A 176 6.74 0.20 -25.45
N ILE A 177 7.51 -0.33 -24.48
CA ILE A 177 7.49 -1.75 -24.13
C ILE A 177 6.11 -2.19 -23.65
N GLN A 178 5.44 -1.39 -22.81
CA GLN A 178 4.08 -1.68 -22.37
C GLN A 178 3.08 -1.73 -23.53
N ILE A 179 3.17 -0.82 -24.50
CA ILE A 179 2.33 -0.84 -25.71
C ILE A 179 2.62 -2.09 -26.54
N MET A 180 3.90 -2.43 -26.74
CA MET A 180 4.29 -3.65 -27.46
C MET A 180 3.74 -4.92 -26.80
N ARG A 181 3.83 -5.05 -25.46
CA ARG A 181 3.21 -6.14 -24.70
C ARG A 181 1.70 -6.21 -24.92
N GLN A 182 1.01 -5.08 -24.97
CA GLN A 182 -0.44 -5.04 -25.20
C GLN A 182 -0.82 -5.48 -26.62
N VAL A 183 -0.05 -5.07 -27.63
CA VAL A 183 -0.27 -5.48 -29.02
C VAL A 183 -0.03 -6.99 -29.18
N GLN A 184 1.03 -7.53 -28.56
CA GLN A 184 1.32 -8.97 -28.56
C GLN A 184 0.21 -9.78 -27.89
N ASN A 185 -0.27 -9.34 -26.72
CA ASN A 185 -1.31 -10.05 -25.97
C ASN A 185 -2.73 -9.88 -26.55
N LYS A 186 -2.97 -8.81 -27.30
CA LYS A 186 -4.27 -8.49 -27.92
C LYS A 186 -4.06 -8.00 -29.36
N PRO A 187 -3.93 -8.93 -30.34
CA PRO A 187 -3.70 -8.58 -31.73
C PRO A 187 -4.88 -7.80 -32.37
N GLU A 188 -6.02 -7.71 -31.70
CA GLU A 188 -7.17 -6.88 -32.09
C GLU A 188 -6.93 -5.37 -31.88
N LEU A 189 -5.82 -4.96 -31.25
CA LEU A 189 -5.46 -3.54 -31.20
C LEU A 189 -5.20 -3.02 -32.62
N THR A 190 -6.14 -2.24 -33.14
CA THR A 190 -5.98 -1.56 -34.42
C THR A 190 -4.84 -0.53 -34.34
N GLN A 191 -4.13 -0.32 -35.46
CA GLN A 191 -3.08 0.69 -35.57
C GLN A 191 -3.55 2.10 -35.17
N LEU A 192 -4.85 2.40 -35.34
CA LEU A 192 -5.46 3.66 -34.92
C LEU A 192 -5.45 3.84 -33.39
N ASN A 193 -5.68 2.76 -32.64
CA ASN A 193 -5.65 2.79 -31.18
C ASN A 193 -4.22 2.92 -30.64
N VAL A 194 -3.24 2.32 -31.34
CA VAL A 194 -1.81 2.46 -31.04
C VAL A 194 -1.39 3.92 -31.27
N HIS A 195 -1.70 4.50 -32.43
CA HIS A 195 -1.42 5.91 -32.73
C HIS A 195 -2.02 6.85 -31.69
N LYS A 196 -3.29 6.66 -31.31
CA LYS A 196 -3.94 7.48 -30.28
C LYS A 196 -3.21 7.43 -28.93
N LYS A 197 -2.76 6.25 -28.51
CA LYS A 197 -1.98 6.09 -27.27
C LYS A 197 -0.64 6.81 -27.35
N ILE A 198 0.05 6.73 -28.49
CA ILE A 198 1.33 7.40 -28.71
C ILE A 198 1.16 8.93 -28.70
N SER A 199 0.13 9.46 -29.36
CA SER A 199 -0.17 10.89 -29.35
C SER A 199 -0.40 11.44 -27.94
N MET A 200 -1.20 10.75 -27.12
CA MET A 200 -1.40 11.13 -25.71
C MET A 200 -0.11 11.08 -24.89
N LEU A 201 0.80 10.16 -25.23
CA LEU A 201 2.07 10.00 -24.53
C LEU A 201 3.02 11.16 -24.79
N LEU A 202 3.14 11.58 -26.05
CA LEU A 202 3.97 12.71 -26.47
C LEU A 202 3.47 14.01 -25.85
N GLU A 203 2.15 14.25 -25.83
CA GLU A 203 1.54 15.41 -25.15
C GLU A 203 1.87 15.45 -23.65
N THR A 204 1.98 14.29 -23.00
CA THR A 204 2.28 14.20 -21.57
C THR A 204 3.77 14.48 -21.28
N LEU A 205 4.68 14.05 -22.15
CA LEU A 205 6.13 14.22 -21.99
C LEU A 205 6.59 15.67 -22.21
N GLU A 206 5.93 16.41 -23.11
CA GLU A 206 6.18 17.84 -23.32
C GLU A 206 5.90 18.70 -22.07
N SER A 207 5.10 18.18 -21.12
CA SER A 207 4.65 18.91 -19.93
C SER A 207 5.49 18.70 -18.66
N LYS A 208 6.48 17.78 -18.66
CA LYS A 208 7.31 17.48 -17.47
C LYS A 208 8.79 17.37 -17.84
N ALA A 209 9.50 18.49 -17.69
CA ALA A 209 10.96 18.55 -17.81
C ALA A 209 11.63 18.15 -16.49
N GLU A 210 12.18 16.94 -16.49
CA GLU A 210 13.51 16.56 -15.98
C GLU A 210 13.57 15.04 -16.13
N LEU A 211 14.37 14.56 -17.08
CA LEU A 211 14.58 13.12 -17.25
C LEU A 211 15.17 12.58 -15.93
N PRO A 212 14.53 11.60 -15.27
CA PRO A 212 15.16 10.90 -14.18
C PRO A 212 16.46 10.27 -14.69
N LYS A 213 17.48 10.17 -13.84
CA LYS A 213 18.75 9.47 -14.11
C LYS A 213 18.50 8.31 -15.07
N ALA A 214 18.96 8.47 -16.30
CA ALA A 214 18.91 7.47 -17.33
C ALA A 214 19.48 6.15 -16.79
N TYR A 215 18.72 5.07 -16.89
CA TYR A 215 19.20 3.74 -16.58
C TYR A 215 19.69 3.13 -17.88
N LEU A 216 21.02 3.04 -18.04
CA LEU A 216 21.62 2.28 -19.12
C LEU A 216 22.10 0.95 -18.58
N SER A 217 21.78 -0.12 -19.30
CA SER A 217 22.34 -1.44 -19.00
C SER A 217 23.85 -1.46 -19.26
N THR A 218 24.55 -2.44 -18.69
CA THR A 218 25.99 -2.64 -18.93
C THR A 218 26.30 -2.79 -20.43
N GLN A 219 25.41 -3.42 -21.20
CA GLN A 219 25.58 -3.61 -22.65
C GLN A 219 25.40 -2.28 -23.40
N GLU A 220 24.46 -1.43 -22.96
CA GLU A 220 24.23 -0.11 -23.56
C GLU A 220 25.38 0.85 -23.25
N ILE A 221 25.95 0.78 -22.05
CA ILE A 221 27.15 1.54 -21.68
C ILE A 221 28.32 1.14 -22.59
N GLN A 222 28.55 -0.17 -22.76
CA GLN A 222 29.59 -0.68 -23.66
C GLN A 222 29.36 -0.25 -25.11
N PHE A 223 28.10 -0.26 -25.58
CA PHE A 223 27.77 0.25 -26.91
C PHE A 223 28.11 1.74 -27.06
N CYS A 224 27.74 2.57 -26.08
CA CYS A 224 28.04 3.99 -26.08
C CYS A 224 29.56 4.26 -26.09
N GLU A 225 30.34 3.52 -25.29
CA GLU A 225 31.80 3.61 -25.24
C GLU A 225 32.43 3.22 -26.59
N ASN A 226 32.02 2.09 -27.18
CA ASN A 226 32.55 1.59 -28.45
C ASN A 226 32.23 2.51 -29.63
N THR A 227 31.06 3.15 -29.61
CA THR A 227 30.61 4.06 -30.68
C THR A 227 30.97 5.53 -30.41
N CYS A 228 31.58 5.82 -29.25
CA CYS A 228 31.81 7.19 -28.77
C CYS A 228 30.54 8.06 -28.79
N LEU A 229 29.39 7.44 -28.50
CA LEU A 229 28.09 8.09 -28.45
C LEU A 229 27.81 8.56 -27.02
N ASP A 230 27.41 9.82 -26.90
CA ASP A 230 26.99 10.37 -25.60
C ASP A 230 25.74 9.62 -25.08
N PRO A 231 25.74 9.16 -23.82
CA PRO A 231 24.63 8.42 -23.20
C PRO A 231 23.25 9.08 -23.38
N GLN A 232 23.17 10.40 -23.29
CA GLN A 232 21.91 11.11 -23.43
C GLN A 232 21.43 11.08 -24.89
N LYS A 233 22.34 11.27 -25.86
CA LYS A 233 22.03 11.14 -27.28
C LYS A 233 21.65 9.71 -27.68
N TYR A 234 22.25 8.71 -27.07
CA TYR A 234 21.87 7.31 -27.27
C TYR A 234 20.40 7.09 -26.89
N ILE A 235 19.97 7.59 -25.73
CA ILE A 235 18.59 7.44 -25.26
C ILE A 235 17.62 8.14 -26.20
N GLU A 236 17.92 9.38 -26.62
CA GLU A 236 17.09 10.12 -27.57
C GLU A 236 16.91 9.35 -28.89
N LEU A 237 17.99 8.77 -29.43
CA LEU A 237 17.93 7.99 -30.67
C LEU A 237 17.17 6.66 -30.49
N LYS A 238 17.41 5.96 -29.38
CA LYS A 238 16.68 4.73 -29.03
C LYS A 238 15.19 5.01 -28.87
N ASP A 239 14.84 6.06 -28.14
CA ASP A 239 13.48 6.52 -27.91
C ASP A 239 12.77 6.80 -29.25
N GLN A 240 13.43 7.51 -30.16
CA GLN A 240 12.90 7.81 -31.49
C GLN A 240 12.68 6.55 -32.33
N LEU A 241 13.67 5.65 -32.39
CA LEU A 241 13.56 4.41 -33.16
C LEU A 241 12.45 3.50 -32.63
N MET A 242 12.36 3.32 -31.32
CA MET A 242 11.30 2.51 -30.71
C MET A 242 9.92 3.13 -30.93
N LEU A 243 9.80 4.45 -30.83
CA LEU A 243 8.54 5.15 -31.06
C LEU A 243 8.05 4.95 -32.50
N GLU A 244 8.92 5.16 -33.48
CA GLU A 244 8.55 5.02 -34.90
C GLU A 244 8.27 3.56 -35.27
N TYR A 245 9.01 2.60 -34.71
CA TYR A 245 8.71 1.18 -34.91
C TYR A 245 7.29 0.82 -34.46
N ILE A 246 6.86 1.33 -33.30
CA ILE A 246 5.51 1.07 -32.79
C ILE A 246 4.44 1.80 -33.60
N LYS A 247 4.74 3.02 -34.10
CA LYS A 247 3.82 3.78 -34.96
C LYS A 247 3.58 3.06 -36.29
N GLU A 248 4.65 2.70 -36.98
CA GLU A 248 4.57 2.06 -38.31
C GLU A 248 4.12 0.60 -38.20
N GLY A 249 4.53 -0.10 -37.14
CA GLY A 249 4.19 -1.50 -36.87
C GLY A 249 4.83 -2.49 -37.85
N ASN A 250 5.79 -2.05 -38.66
CA ASN A 250 6.52 -2.85 -39.64
C ASN A 250 8.02 -2.89 -39.30
N PRO A 251 8.74 -3.94 -39.72
CA PRO A 251 10.20 -3.95 -39.63
C PRO A 251 10.80 -2.78 -40.42
N PHE A 252 11.85 -2.17 -39.89
CA PHE A 252 12.53 -1.07 -40.57
C PHE A 252 13.30 -1.56 -41.80
N SER A 253 13.12 -0.87 -42.92
CA SER A 253 14.02 -1.02 -44.07
C SER A 253 15.27 -0.15 -43.92
N ARG A 254 16.31 -0.46 -44.69
CA ARG A 254 17.53 0.36 -44.76
C ARG A 254 17.25 1.80 -45.19
N GLU A 255 16.25 2.00 -46.05
CA GLU A 255 15.82 3.33 -46.51
C GLU A 255 15.14 4.12 -45.39
N ASP A 256 14.38 3.45 -44.53
CA ASP A 256 13.70 4.10 -43.40
C ASP A 256 14.72 4.57 -42.36
N LEU A 257 15.69 3.73 -42.01
CA LEU A 257 16.79 4.11 -41.11
C LEU A 257 17.61 5.30 -41.64
N LYS A 258 17.77 5.40 -42.97
CA LYS A 258 18.48 6.53 -43.61
C LYS A 258 17.76 7.86 -43.44
N LYS A 259 16.43 7.85 -43.29
CA LYS A 259 15.63 9.08 -43.08
C LYS A 259 15.84 9.69 -41.69
N PHE A 260 16.18 8.88 -40.68
CA PHE A 260 16.36 9.37 -39.30
C PHE A 260 17.59 10.25 -39.11
N ALA A 261 18.75 9.81 -39.61
CA ALA A 261 19.99 10.59 -39.54
C ALA A 261 20.86 10.33 -40.78
N PRO A 262 20.64 11.05 -41.89
CA PRO A 262 21.37 10.83 -43.13
C PRO A 262 22.89 11.06 -42.96
N ASP A 263 23.28 11.98 -42.08
CA ASP A 263 24.69 12.32 -41.82
C ASP A 263 25.41 11.31 -40.91
N LYS A 264 24.66 10.43 -40.23
CA LYS A 264 25.19 9.43 -39.28
C LYS A 264 24.61 8.04 -39.53
N PHE A 265 24.43 7.71 -40.80
CA PHE A 265 23.75 6.47 -41.20
C PHE A 265 24.39 5.20 -40.62
N ASP A 266 25.73 5.12 -40.61
CA ASP A 266 26.45 3.96 -40.07
C ASP A 266 26.20 3.77 -38.56
N LEU A 267 26.10 4.88 -37.81
CA LEU A 267 25.77 4.84 -36.39
C LEU A 267 24.33 4.33 -36.17
N ILE A 268 23.37 4.82 -36.96
CA ILE A 268 21.97 4.40 -36.85
C ILE A 268 21.79 2.93 -37.22
N ILE A 269 22.50 2.43 -38.24
CA ILE A 269 22.47 1.00 -38.57
C ILE A 269 23.02 0.18 -37.40
N ASN A 270 24.17 0.56 -36.85
CA ASN A 270 24.76 -0.18 -35.73
C ASN A 270 23.84 -0.15 -34.49
N LEU A 271 23.18 0.98 -34.24
CA LEU A 271 22.19 1.11 -33.18
C LEU A 271 20.96 0.23 -33.46
N ALA A 272 20.44 0.23 -34.69
CA ALA A 272 19.27 -0.56 -35.06
C ALA A 272 19.55 -2.06 -34.93
N ASN A 273 20.73 -2.52 -35.38
CA ASN A 273 21.16 -3.91 -35.21
C ASN A 273 21.29 -4.28 -33.73
N PHE A 274 21.89 -3.39 -32.91
CA PHE A 274 21.97 -3.60 -31.47
C PHE A 274 20.57 -3.71 -30.83
N LEU A 275 19.63 -2.83 -31.20
CA LEU A 275 18.26 -2.87 -30.69
C LEU A 275 17.47 -4.09 -31.19
N GLU A 276 17.77 -4.60 -32.39
CA GLU A 276 17.21 -5.83 -32.92
C GLU A 276 17.72 -7.06 -32.17
N GLU A 277 19.02 -7.11 -31.83
CA GLU A 277 19.61 -8.15 -30.98
C GLU A 277 18.98 -8.19 -29.58
N GLN A 278 18.63 -7.03 -29.03
CA GLN A 278 17.89 -6.90 -27.77
C GLN A 278 16.39 -7.17 -27.92
N GLY A 279 15.88 -7.37 -29.13
CA GLY A 279 14.48 -7.68 -29.42
C GLY A 279 13.51 -6.49 -29.36
N PHE A 280 14.01 -5.25 -29.35
CA PHE A 280 13.17 -4.05 -29.29
C PHE A 280 12.53 -3.70 -30.63
N ILE A 281 13.25 -3.92 -31.73
CA ILE A 281 12.81 -3.63 -33.09
C ILE A 281 13.14 -4.81 -34.02
N LYS A 282 12.66 -4.74 -35.25
CA LYS A 282 13.02 -5.69 -36.32
C LYS A 282 13.46 -4.92 -37.55
N CYS A 283 14.44 -5.44 -38.27
CA CYS A 283 14.93 -4.87 -39.52
C CYS A 283 14.76 -5.87 -40.68
N THR A 284 14.55 -5.37 -41.90
CA THR A 284 14.55 -6.23 -43.10
C THR A 284 15.96 -6.43 -43.63
N SER A 285 16.26 -7.66 -44.06
CA SER A 285 17.55 -8.02 -44.67
C SER A 285 17.55 -7.63 -46.16
N ASP A 286 17.60 -6.34 -46.47
CA ASP A 286 17.79 -5.82 -47.84
C ASP A 286 19.17 -5.16 -48.04
#